data_AF-Q8YRY8-F1
#
_entry.id   AF-Q8YRY8-F1
#
_cell.length_a   1.000
_cell.length_b   1.000
_cell.length_c   1.000
_cell.angle_alpha   90.00
_cell.angle_beta   90.00
_cell.angle_gamma   90.00
#
_symmetry.space_group_name_H-M   'P 1'
#
loop_
_entity.id
_entity.type
_entity.pdbx_description
1 polymer ?
#
loop_
_entity_poly.entity_id
_entity_poly.type
_entity_poly.pdbx_seq_one_letter_code
_entity_poly.pdbx_strand_id
1 'polypeptide(L)'
;MLKGLRSQLPLLLTFCLFTSLLPASGSVLCSAVAYERYETAGSKGTDGRKGRNGRDGDNQTIFVDGSPVNLDLSGEDGEDGEDGERGDRPDCRKQPNNPNHDLHAGNGGAGGNGGNGGNGGNGGLLTVYYANSADLRKIFVRATPGDGGRGGRGGNGTVGCNCRRRYWEIETCKGTPGTADYKCTKKRYRCYDGKDGRDGSDGQNGERGRLGILSIVNSKEPLVADTPTLTVNLAEIAGKKLNLSKNKWNLRPGATSLLSPGSVIGDEYREFAQRLEESFQIVWQEKQPISSFANQSLTVSLNDDKQVEVNFPEDLWLAGSTSSQANLTTFTVDHAIPKQDVTRLAVAEFADAGEKLNLKIVDLAAKSDALQTQFRVKFRTKDNSGGFSDYKTVYEGDIPKELVNRDYNRFTLALGKLKIPSDALSPGVNVDIEILATRSLGGRSAKQTINWQGSIRRGI
;
A
#
# COMPACT_ATOMS: atom_id res chain seq x y z
N MET A 1 -9.00 59.20 16.80
CA MET A 1 -8.06 58.98 17.91
C MET A 1 -7.47 57.58 17.75
N LEU A 2 -6.13 57.51 17.68
CA LEU A 2 -5.20 56.36 17.71
C LEU A 2 -5.51 55.10 16.88
N LYS A 3 -4.79 54.82 15.76
CA LYS A 3 -3.36 54.45 15.56
C LYS A 3 -2.98 53.05 16.05
N GLY A 4 -2.31 52.30 15.17
CA GLY A 4 -1.39 51.19 15.53
C GLY A 4 -1.27 50.12 14.43
N LEU A 5 -0.67 50.41 13.27
CA LEU A 5 0.74 50.10 12.90
C LEU A 5 1.16 48.63 13.08
N ARG A 6 1.58 47.98 11.98
CA ARG A 6 2.95 47.48 11.80
C ARG A 6 3.17 46.95 10.37
N SER A 7 3.58 47.85 9.48
CA SER A 7 4.58 47.51 8.46
C SER A 7 5.91 48.08 8.96
N GLN A 8 6.97 47.28 8.90
CA GLN A 8 8.33 47.76 9.15
C GLN A 8 9.26 47.05 8.16
N LEU A 9 9.73 47.81 7.17
CA LEU A 9 11.14 47.75 6.79
C LEU A 9 11.95 48.45 7.88
N PRO A 10 13.22 48.08 8.02
CA PRO A 10 14.23 49.12 8.09
C PRO A 10 15.40 48.91 7.13
N LEU A 11 15.72 50.03 6.50
CA LEU A 11 17.00 50.47 5.99
C LEU A 11 18.18 50.05 6.88
N LEU A 12 19.28 49.62 6.26
CA LEU A 12 20.62 49.90 6.77
C LEU A 12 21.60 50.08 5.60
N LEU A 13 21.90 51.35 5.34
CA LEU A 13 23.06 51.83 4.60
C LEU A 13 24.31 51.61 5.46
N THR A 14 25.35 51.02 4.88
CA THR A 14 26.72 51.49 5.16
C THR A 14 27.63 51.33 3.95
N PHE A 15 28.14 52.49 3.55
CA PHE A 15 29.21 52.76 2.60
C PHE A 15 30.48 51.96 2.89
N CYS A 16 31.03 51.31 1.85
CA CYS A 16 32.49 51.20 1.68
C CYS A 16 32.82 51.47 0.21
N LEU A 17 33.37 52.66 0.00
CA LEU A 17 34.11 53.07 -1.19
C LEU A 17 35.35 52.18 -1.34
N PHE A 18 35.63 51.68 -2.54
CA PHE A 18 36.94 51.82 -3.18
C PHE A 18 36.79 51.69 -4.69
N THR A 19 37.30 52.69 -5.38
CA THR A 19 37.30 52.91 -6.83
C THR A 19 38.36 52.05 -7.52
N SER A 20 37.98 51.37 -8.59
CA SER A 20 38.86 51.19 -9.75
C SER A 20 38.02 51.00 -11.02
N LEU A 21 38.47 51.69 -12.07
CA LEU A 21 37.85 51.88 -13.37
C LEU A 21 37.62 50.56 -14.11
N LEU A 22 36.52 50.47 -14.90
CA LEU A 22 36.45 50.07 -16.33
C LEU A 22 34.99 49.70 -16.74
N PRO A 23 34.65 49.73 -18.05
CA PRO A 23 33.38 50.24 -18.53
C PRO A 23 32.27 49.20 -18.68
N ALA A 24 31.05 49.73 -18.67
CA ALA A 24 29.80 49.06 -19.01
C ALA A 24 29.84 48.42 -20.41
N SER A 25 29.26 47.23 -20.52
CA SER A 25 28.15 46.89 -21.45
C SER A 25 28.09 45.38 -21.64
N GLY A 26 26.91 44.78 -21.43
CA GLY A 26 26.70 43.39 -21.80
C GLY A 26 25.55 42.75 -21.05
N SER A 27 24.34 43.25 -21.27
CA SER A 27 23.11 42.52 -20.99
C SER A 27 23.21 41.11 -21.58
N VAL A 28 23.22 40.10 -20.72
CA VAL A 28 22.94 38.71 -21.11
C VAL A 28 21.46 38.64 -21.43
N LEU A 29 21.12 39.07 -22.64
CA LEU A 29 19.88 38.68 -23.29
C LEU A 29 19.98 37.18 -23.52
N CYS A 30 19.37 36.38 -22.64
CA CYS A 30 18.91 35.06 -23.01
C CYS A 30 18.11 35.24 -24.30
N SER A 31 18.67 34.80 -25.42
CA SER A 31 18.02 34.87 -26.71
C SER A 31 16.86 33.90 -26.65
N ALA A 32 15.70 34.38 -26.20
CA ALA A 32 14.44 33.76 -26.52
C ALA A 32 14.36 33.82 -28.05
N VAL A 33 14.70 32.71 -28.70
CA VAL A 33 14.47 32.55 -30.13
C VAL A 33 12.95 32.57 -30.27
N ALA A 34 12.40 33.73 -30.61
CA ALA A 34 11.01 33.88 -30.97
C ALA A 34 10.83 33.12 -32.29
N TYR A 35 10.28 31.92 -32.21
CA TYR A 35 9.88 31.15 -33.38
C TYR A 35 8.51 31.67 -33.83
N GLU A 36 8.44 32.30 -35.00
CA GLU A 36 7.17 32.62 -35.64
C GLU A 36 6.61 31.34 -36.27
N ARG A 37 5.52 30.79 -35.70
CA ARG A 37 4.69 29.80 -36.39
C ARG A 37 3.86 30.55 -37.42
N TYR A 38 4.12 30.32 -38.71
CA TYR A 38 3.35 30.92 -39.79
C TYR A 38 1.97 30.26 -40.01
N GLU A 39 1.73 29.08 -39.41
CA GLU A 39 0.52 28.27 -39.60
C GLU A 39 -0.16 27.95 -38.26
N THR A 40 -1.50 27.99 -38.26
CA THR A 40 -2.31 27.55 -37.13
C THR A 40 -2.35 26.01 -37.14
N ALA A 41 -1.81 25.40 -36.09
CA ALA A 41 -1.88 23.96 -35.91
C ALA A 41 -3.33 23.48 -35.87
N GLY A 42 -3.56 22.24 -36.31
CA GLY A 42 -4.84 21.57 -36.15
C GLY A 42 -5.22 21.45 -34.67
N SER A 43 -6.52 21.44 -34.40
CA SER A 43 -7.05 21.31 -33.05
C SER A 43 -7.28 19.83 -32.72
N LYS A 44 -7.17 19.45 -31.44
CA LYS A 44 -7.52 18.09 -31.02
C LYS A 44 -9.05 17.97 -31.00
N GLY A 45 -9.58 16.89 -31.56
CA GLY A 45 -10.98 16.51 -31.39
C GLY A 45 -11.31 16.26 -29.91
N THR A 46 -12.55 16.53 -29.53
CA THR A 46 -13.00 16.29 -28.15
C THR A 46 -13.14 14.79 -27.88
N ASP A 47 -12.82 14.36 -26.66
CA ASP A 47 -12.99 12.97 -26.26
C ASP A 47 -14.48 12.70 -25.97
N GLY A 48 -14.97 11.54 -26.36
CA GLY A 48 -16.35 11.11 -26.10
C GLY A 48 -16.62 10.91 -24.61
N ARG A 49 -17.82 11.26 -24.17
CA ARG A 49 -18.27 11.05 -22.79
C ARG A 49 -18.38 9.56 -22.48
N LYS A 50 -18.00 9.18 -21.26
CA LYS A 50 -18.28 7.83 -20.75
C LYS A 50 -19.79 7.64 -20.51
N GLY A 51 -20.26 6.45 -20.87
CA GLY A 51 -21.58 5.96 -20.50
C GLY A 51 -21.73 5.84 -18.98
N ARG A 52 -22.92 6.09 -18.47
CA ARG A 52 -23.25 5.88 -17.06
C ARG A 52 -23.52 4.40 -16.79
N ASN A 53 -23.11 3.93 -15.62
CA ASN A 53 -23.47 2.60 -15.17
C ASN A 53 -24.98 2.53 -14.90
N GLY A 54 -25.56 1.38 -15.19
CA GLY A 54 -26.92 1.04 -14.79
C GLY A 54 -27.02 0.91 -13.27
N ARG A 55 -28.22 1.18 -12.74
CA ARG A 55 -28.50 1.05 -11.31
C ARG A 55 -28.71 -0.41 -10.93
N ASP A 56 -28.21 -0.82 -9.77
CA ASP A 56 -28.55 -2.11 -9.17
C ASP A 56 -30.03 -2.17 -8.80
N GLY A 57 -30.65 -3.34 -8.95
CA GLY A 57 -32.00 -3.60 -8.49
C GLY A 57 -32.11 -3.57 -6.97
N ASP A 58 -33.30 -3.20 -6.48
CA ASP A 58 -33.53 -3.04 -5.05
C ASP A 58 -33.47 -4.38 -4.30
N ASN A 59 -32.84 -4.38 -3.13
CA ASN A 59 -32.87 -5.54 -2.24
C ASN A 59 -34.20 -5.58 -1.48
N GLN A 60 -34.81 -6.76 -1.37
CA GLN A 60 -36.09 -6.95 -0.69
C GLN A 60 -36.04 -8.04 0.37
N THR A 61 -36.80 -7.82 1.45
CA THR A 61 -37.04 -8.81 2.50
C THR A 61 -38.54 -8.98 2.67
N ILE A 62 -39.03 -10.21 2.55
CA ILE A 62 -40.46 -10.53 2.64
C ILE A 62 -40.75 -11.63 3.66
N PHE A 63 -41.94 -11.59 4.23
CA PHE A 63 -42.50 -12.63 5.10
C PHE A 63 -43.66 -13.28 4.37
N VAL A 64 -43.57 -14.59 4.15
CA VAL A 64 -44.55 -15.34 3.36
C VAL A 64 -45.66 -15.84 4.26
N ASP A 65 -46.88 -15.43 3.95
CA ASP A 65 -48.11 -15.87 4.61
C ASP A 65 -48.92 -16.89 3.79
N GLY A 66 -48.41 -17.26 2.61
CA GLY A 66 -49.07 -18.16 1.66
C GLY A 66 -49.81 -17.44 0.54
N SER A 67 -49.82 -16.11 0.50
CA SER A 67 -50.32 -15.31 -0.62
C SER A 67 -49.30 -15.22 -1.77
N PRO A 68 -49.73 -15.14 -3.04
CA PRO A 68 -48.82 -14.91 -4.17
C PRO A 68 -48.13 -13.55 -4.09
N VAL A 69 -46.84 -13.52 -4.44
CA VAL A 69 -46.02 -12.29 -4.42
C VAL A 69 -45.28 -12.17 -5.75
N ASN A 70 -45.33 -10.99 -6.37
CA ASN A 70 -44.60 -10.67 -7.61
C ASN A 70 -43.60 -9.54 -7.33
N LEU A 71 -42.32 -9.79 -7.56
CA LEU A 71 -41.24 -8.83 -7.31
C LEU A 71 -40.43 -8.57 -8.58
N ASP A 72 -40.18 -7.30 -8.87
CA ASP A 72 -39.21 -6.88 -9.88
C ASP A 72 -38.03 -6.20 -9.18
N LEU A 73 -36.90 -6.89 -9.20
CA LEU A 73 -35.62 -6.50 -8.60
C LEU A 73 -34.55 -6.39 -9.70
N SER A 74 -34.95 -6.07 -10.93
CA SER A 74 -34.03 -6.03 -12.06
C SER A 74 -33.02 -4.88 -11.92
N GLY A 75 -31.77 -5.12 -12.33
CA GLY A 75 -30.81 -4.07 -12.59
C GLY A 75 -31.10 -3.36 -13.91
N GLU A 76 -30.69 -2.10 -14.01
CA GLU A 76 -30.81 -1.29 -15.24
C GLU A 76 -29.58 -1.48 -16.15
N ASP A 77 -29.76 -1.24 -17.45
CA ASP A 77 -28.66 -1.30 -18.42
C ASP A 77 -27.69 -0.11 -18.27
N GLY A 78 -26.42 -0.33 -18.63
CA GLY A 78 -25.44 0.74 -18.76
C GLY A 78 -25.66 1.55 -20.05
N GLU A 79 -25.38 2.85 -20.01
CA GLU A 79 -25.41 3.69 -21.20
C GLU A 79 -24.18 3.43 -22.09
N ASP A 80 -24.35 3.62 -23.40
CA ASP A 80 -23.23 3.63 -24.34
C ASP A 80 -22.29 4.82 -24.08
N GLY A 81 -21.00 4.61 -24.36
CA GLY A 81 -20.03 5.68 -24.45
C GLY A 81 -20.17 6.43 -25.77
N GLU A 82 -19.94 7.74 -25.74
CA GLU A 82 -20.01 8.58 -26.94
C GLU A 82 -18.72 8.45 -27.77
N ASP A 83 -18.83 8.63 -29.07
CA ASP A 83 -17.68 8.64 -29.97
C ASP A 83 -16.78 9.86 -29.72
N GLY A 84 -15.48 9.69 -29.92
CA GLY A 84 -14.53 10.80 -29.97
C GLY A 84 -14.66 11.58 -31.27
N GLU A 85 -14.54 12.90 -31.18
CA GLU A 85 -14.61 13.76 -32.37
C GLU A 85 -13.32 13.69 -33.19
N ARG A 86 -13.45 13.97 -34.48
CA ARG A 86 -12.31 14.09 -35.38
C ARG A 86 -11.43 15.28 -35.00
N GLY A 87 -10.11 15.16 -35.15
CA GLY A 87 -9.22 16.31 -35.07
C GLY A 87 -9.41 17.27 -36.24
N ASP A 88 -9.09 18.54 -36.05
CA ASP A 88 -9.18 19.54 -37.12
C ASP A 88 -7.89 19.64 -37.92
N ARG A 89 -8.03 19.89 -39.22
CA ARG A 89 -6.88 20.08 -40.10
C ARG A 89 -6.24 21.45 -39.86
N PRO A 90 -4.90 21.55 -39.79
CA PRO A 90 -4.21 22.85 -39.79
C PRO A 90 -4.49 23.66 -41.07
N ASP A 91 -4.44 24.98 -40.96
CA ASP A 91 -4.52 25.89 -42.10
C ASP A 91 -3.15 25.98 -42.80
N CYS A 92 -2.97 25.18 -43.86
CA CYS A 92 -1.74 25.10 -44.65
C CYS A 92 -1.63 26.25 -45.66
N ARG A 93 -1.44 27.47 -45.15
CA ARG A 93 -1.26 28.68 -45.97
C ARG A 93 0.00 28.60 -46.84
N LYS A 94 0.14 29.55 -47.77
CA LYS A 94 1.32 29.60 -48.65
C LYS A 94 2.56 29.95 -47.81
N GLN A 95 3.53 29.03 -47.80
CA GLN A 95 4.85 29.24 -47.20
C GLN A 95 5.46 30.62 -47.62
N PRO A 96 5.93 31.44 -46.67
CA PRO A 96 6.54 32.74 -46.98
C PRO A 96 7.86 32.58 -47.75
N ASN A 97 8.18 33.57 -48.58
CA ASN A 97 9.36 33.54 -49.45
C ASN A 97 10.62 33.94 -48.66
N ASN A 98 11.55 32.99 -48.51
CA ASN A 98 12.90 33.16 -47.95
C ASN A 98 12.98 33.96 -46.62
N PRO A 99 12.27 33.56 -45.55
CA PRO A 99 12.42 34.22 -44.25
C PRO A 99 13.80 33.98 -43.64
N ASN A 100 14.25 34.88 -42.77
CA ASN A 100 15.57 34.80 -42.12
C ASN A 100 15.59 33.90 -40.86
N HIS A 101 14.76 32.85 -40.84
CA HIS A 101 14.62 31.89 -39.74
C HIS A 101 14.08 30.56 -40.24
N ASP A 102 14.23 29.48 -39.47
CA ASP A 102 13.67 28.17 -39.81
C ASP A 102 12.14 28.17 -39.65
N LEU A 103 11.45 27.48 -40.56
CA LEU A 103 9.99 27.37 -40.56
C LEU A 103 9.54 26.00 -40.05
N HIS A 104 8.40 25.98 -39.36
CA HIS A 104 7.71 24.77 -38.98
C HIS A 104 6.27 24.84 -39.47
N ALA A 105 5.89 23.89 -40.33
CA ALA A 105 4.53 23.78 -40.82
C ALA A 105 3.59 23.27 -39.71
N GLY A 106 2.30 23.59 -39.82
CA GLY A 106 1.28 23.26 -38.84
C GLY A 106 1.08 21.76 -38.73
N ASN A 107 1.06 21.24 -37.50
CA ASN A 107 0.75 19.84 -37.25
C ASN A 107 -0.74 19.56 -37.46
N GLY A 108 -1.05 18.33 -37.87
CA GLY A 108 -2.39 17.77 -37.87
C GLY A 108 -3.00 17.73 -36.47
N GLY A 109 -4.31 17.98 -36.38
CA GLY A 109 -5.09 17.77 -35.17
C GLY A 109 -5.26 16.28 -34.87
N ALA A 110 -5.04 15.86 -33.64
CA ALA A 110 -5.31 14.48 -33.21
C ALA A 110 -6.81 14.26 -32.98
N GLY A 111 -7.30 13.06 -33.24
CA GLY A 111 -8.67 12.68 -32.92
C GLY A 111 -8.87 12.53 -31.40
N GLY A 112 -10.12 12.70 -30.97
CA GLY A 112 -10.54 12.41 -29.61
C GLY A 112 -10.72 10.92 -29.39
N ASN A 113 -10.53 10.44 -28.16
CA ASN A 113 -10.81 9.05 -27.80
C ASN A 113 -12.31 8.82 -27.64
N GLY A 114 -12.79 7.62 -27.95
CA GLY A 114 -14.15 7.20 -27.62
C GLY A 114 -14.33 7.02 -26.11
N GLY A 115 -15.53 7.34 -25.63
CA GLY A 115 -15.91 7.11 -24.25
C GLY A 115 -16.16 5.62 -23.97
N ASN A 116 -15.84 5.14 -22.77
CA ASN A 116 -16.20 3.78 -22.38
C ASN A 116 -17.72 3.66 -22.16
N GLY A 117 -18.28 2.50 -22.48
CA GLY A 117 -19.65 2.14 -22.09
C GLY A 117 -19.77 1.92 -20.58
N GLY A 118 -20.94 2.20 -20.04
CA GLY A 118 -21.25 1.95 -18.63
C GLY A 118 -21.54 0.47 -18.37
N ASN A 119 -21.24 0.00 -17.17
CA ASN A 119 -21.59 -1.37 -16.76
C ASN A 119 -23.09 -1.48 -16.48
N GLY A 120 -23.67 -2.65 -16.73
CA GLY A 120 -25.04 -2.96 -16.33
C GLY A 120 -25.16 -3.18 -14.82
N GLY A 121 -26.31 -2.81 -14.26
CA GLY A 121 -26.63 -3.00 -12.85
C GLY A 121 -26.89 -4.46 -12.49
N ASN A 122 -26.60 -4.84 -11.25
CA ASN A 122 -26.90 -6.16 -10.73
C ASN A 122 -28.39 -6.31 -10.40
N GLY A 123 -28.93 -7.52 -10.49
CA GLY A 123 -30.24 -7.84 -9.91
C GLY A 123 -30.20 -7.80 -8.39
N GLY A 124 -31.28 -7.33 -7.78
CA GLY A 124 -31.43 -7.18 -6.34
C GLY A 124 -31.52 -8.52 -5.60
N LEU A 125 -31.08 -8.50 -4.34
CA LEU A 125 -31.11 -9.65 -3.44
C LEU A 125 -32.51 -9.83 -2.85
N LEU A 126 -32.94 -11.08 -2.70
CA LEU A 126 -34.22 -11.42 -2.08
C LEU A 126 -34.01 -12.27 -0.83
N THR A 127 -34.45 -11.77 0.33
CA THR A 127 -34.52 -12.55 1.57
C THR A 127 -35.96 -12.92 1.88
N VAL A 128 -36.24 -14.22 2.06
CA VAL A 128 -37.58 -14.75 2.27
C VAL A 128 -37.67 -15.48 3.60
N TYR A 129 -38.56 -14.99 4.46
CA TYR A 129 -38.96 -15.63 5.70
C TYR A 129 -40.21 -16.46 5.46
N TYR A 130 -40.17 -17.76 5.77
CA TYR A 130 -41.26 -18.69 5.49
C TYR A 130 -41.50 -19.65 6.66
N ALA A 131 -42.72 -20.18 6.75
CA ALA A 131 -43.06 -21.25 7.70
C ALA A 131 -43.33 -22.60 7.00
N ASN A 132 -43.83 -22.56 5.76
CA ASN A 132 -44.05 -23.73 4.92
C ASN A 132 -43.31 -23.54 3.59
N SER A 133 -42.41 -24.46 3.26
CA SER A 133 -41.59 -24.37 2.04
C SER A 133 -42.42 -24.43 0.76
N ALA A 134 -43.62 -25.02 0.79
CA ALA A 134 -44.52 -25.04 -0.36
C ALA A 134 -44.99 -23.64 -0.78
N ASP A 135 -45.00 -22.66 0.14
CA ASP A 135 -45.43 -21.29 -0.17
C ASP A 135 -44.37 -20.52 -0.96
N LEU A 136 -43.10 -20.97 -0.97
CA LEU A 136 -42.04 -20.38 -1.80
C LEU A 136 -42.41 -20.44 -3.29
N ARG A 137 -43.15 -21.47 -3.71
CA ARG A 137 -43.63 -21.65 -5.09
C ARG A 137 -44.62 -20.57 -5.54
N LYS A 138 -45.15 -19.77 -4.62
CA LYS A 138 -46.10 -18.69 -4.92
C LYS A 138 -45.40 -17.34 -5.12
N ILE A 139 -44.06 -17.30 -4.99
CA ILE A 139 -43.25 -16.10 -5.16
C ILE A 139 -42.70 -16.12 -6.59
N PHE A 140 -43.06 -15.10 -7.37
CA PHE A 140 -42.44 -14.82 -8.66
C PHE A 140 -41.47 -13.65 -8.49
N VAL A 141 -40.22 -13.84 -8.89
CA VAL A 141 -39.19 -12.78 -8.83
C VAL A 141 -38.50 -12.63 -10.17
N ARG A 142 -38.27 -11.38 -10.57
CA ARG A 142 -37.37 -11.01 -11.67
C ARG A 142 -36.23 -10.20 -11.12
N ALA A 143 -35.07 -10.82 -10.94
CA ALA A 143 -33.83 -10.18 -10.50
C ALA A 143 -32.77 -10.31 -11.61
N THR A 144 -33.15 -9.87 -12.83
CA THR A 144 -32.28 -9.91 -14.01
C THR A 144 -31.17 -8.87 -13.89
N PRO A 145 -29.94 -9.17 -14.37
CA PRO A 145 -28.93 -8.15 -14.54
C PRO A 145 -29.26 -7.23 -15.71
N GLY A 146 -28.79 -5.99 -15.62
CA GLY A 146 -28.68 -5.11 -16.77
C GLY A 146 -27.50 -5.47 -17.66
N ASP A 147 -27.61 -5.12 -18.93
CA ASP A 147 -26.55 -5.28 -19.93
C ASP A 147 -25.56 -4.11 -19.88
N GLY A 148 -24.32 -4.36 -20.29
CA GLY A 148 -23.30 -3.32 -20.41
C GLY A 148 -23.48 -2.49 -21.68
N GLY A 149 -23.25 -1.18 -21.58
CA GLY A 149 -23.24 -0.27 -22.72
C GLY A 149 -22.01 -0.49 -23.62
N ARG A 150 -22.11 -0.11 -24.89
CA ARG A 150 -21.02 -0.19 -25.87
C ARG A 150 -20.01 0.94 -25.65
N GLY A 151 -18.75 0.68 -25.93
CA GLY A 151 -17.74 1.73 -26.04
C GLY A 151 -17.92 2.56 -27.30
N GLY A 152 -17.71 3.87 -27.19
CA GLY A 152 -17.66 4.78 -28.32
C GLY A 152 -16.38 4.60 -29.14
N ARG A 153 -16.41 4.98 -30.41
CA ARG A 153 -15.26 4.87 -31.32
C ARG A 153 -14.30 6.04 -31.15
N GLY A 154 -13.02 5.80 -31.40
CA GLY A 154 -12.02 6.85 -31.52
C GLY A 154 -12.24 7.71 -32.76
N GLY A 155 -12.07 9.02 -32.60
CA GLY A 155 -12.09 9.98 -33.70
C GLY A 155 -10.80 9.92 -34.52
N ASN A 156 -10.88 10.24 -35.80
CA ASN A 156 -9.70 10.21 -36.66
C ASN A 156 -8.82 11.46 -36.47
N GLY A 157 -7.51 11.28 -36.56
CA GLY A 157 -6.54 12.36 -36.71
C GLY A 157 -6.58 12.99 -38.11
N THR A 158 -5.84 14.07 -38.28
CA THR A 158 -5.70 14.74 -39.59
C THR A 158 -4.23 14.88 -39.98
N VAL A 159 -4.00 15.01 -41.30
CA VAL A 159 -2.66 15.16 -41.86
C VAL A 159 -2.12 16.56 -41.58
N GLY A 160 -0.82 16.66 -41.27
CA GLY A 160 -0.11 17.92 -41.11
C GLY A 160 0.12 18.67 -42.43
N CYS A 161 0.66 19.88 -42.34
CA CYS A 161 1.04 20.68 -43.49
C CYS A 161 2.44 20.32 -43.99
N ASN A 162 2.62 20.30 -45.32
CA ASN A 162 3.91 20.00 -45.96
C ASN A 162 4.59 21.28 -46.43
N CYS A 163 5.90 21.39 -46.17
CA CYS A 163 6.75 22.45 -46.68
C CYS A 163 6.94 22.29 -48.19
N ARG A 164 6.59 23.30 -48.96
CA ARG A 164 6.83 23.32 -50.42
C ARG A 164 8.31 23.44 -50.74
N ARG A 165 9.04 24.24 -49.96
CA ARG A 165 10.49 24.44 -50.08
C ARG A 165 11.19 24.08 -48.77
N ARG A 166 12.07 23.08 -48.82
CA ARG A 166 12.71 22.48 -47.64
C ARG A 166 13.89 23.26 -47.09
N TYR A 167 14.59 24.04 -47.92
CA TYR A 167 15.70 24.89 -47.49
C TYR A 167 15.93 26.08 -48.44
N TRP A 168 16.54 27.13 -47.92
CA TRP A 168 17.02 28.29 -48.67
C TRP A 168 18.21 28.92 -47.95
N GLU A 169 18.96 29.75 -48.66
CA GLU A 169 20.10 30.48 -48.11
C GLU A 169 19.85 31.97 -48.27
N ILE A 170 20.19 32.73 -47.23
CA ILE A 170 20.20 34.19 -47.28
C ILE A 170 21.65 34.63 -47.12
N GLU A 171 22.11 35.41 -48.08
CA GLU A 171 23.41 36.05 -48.05
C GLU A 171 23.27 37.45 -47.46
N THR A 172 23.98 37.69 -46.35
CA THR A 172 24.04 39.00 -45.72
C THR A 172 25.47 39.52 -45.83
N CYS A 173 25.64 40.61 -46.57
CA CYS A 173 26.93 41.29 -46.74
C CYS A 173 27.03 42.49 -45.81
N LYS A 174 28.18 42.64 -45.14
CA LYS A 174 28.55 43.83 -44.39
C LYS A 174 29.74 44.49 -45.09
N GLY A 175 29.82 45.82 -45.07
CA GLY A 175 30.84 46.61 -45.80
C GLY A 175 30.39 47.02 -47.20
N THR A 176 31.21 47.79 -47.90
CA THR A 176 30.91 48.29 -49.26
C THR A 176 31.54 47.37 -50.31
N PRO A 177 30.83 46.95 -51.36
CA PRO A 177 31.42 46.11 -52.40
C PRO A 177 32.76 46.69 -52.93
N GLY A 178 33.84 45.94 -52.83
CA GLY A 178 35.19 46.35 -53.24
C GLY A 178 36.11 46.84 -52.12
N THR A 179 35.65 46.92 -50.87
CA THR A 179 36.49 47.28 -49.71
C THR A 179 36.94 46.05 -48.90
N ALA A 180 38.05 46.16 -48.16
CA ALA A 180 38.62 45.05 -47.38
C ALA A 180 37.70 44.56 -46.23
N ASP A 181 36.74 45.37 -45.81
CA ASP A 181 35.71 45.05 -44.83
C ASP A 181 34.44 44.42 -45.45
N TYR A 182 34.35 44.30 -46.79
CA TYR A 182 33.25 43.62 -47.47
C TYR A 182 33.28 42.12 -47.21
N LYS A 183 32.36 41.64 -46.38
CA LYS A 183 32.20 40.22 -46.06
C LYS A 183 30.75 39.81 -46.17
N CYS A 184 30.50 38.86 -47.07
CA CYS A 184 29.23 38.18 -47.18
C CYS A 184 29.24 36.91 -46.34
N THR A 185 28.16 36.70 -45.59
CA THR A 185 27.92 35.47 -44.84
C THR A 185 26.64 34.85 -45.37
N LYS A 186 26.71 33.60 -45.78
CA LYS A 186 25.53 32.81 -46.18
C LYS A 186 25.05 32.03 -44.98
N LYS A 187 23.78 32.19 -44.64
CA LYS A 187 23.13 31.38 -43.61
C LYS A 187 22.02 30.56 -44.25
N ARG A 188 22.06 29.25 -44.03
CA ARG A 188 21.07 28.29 -44.53
C ARG A 188 19.96 28.13 -43.51
N TYR A 189 18.73 28.19 -43.99
CA TYR A 189 17.51 27.97 -43.23
C TYR A 189 16.73 26.80 -43.82
N ARG A 190 15.88 26.18 -43.02
CA ARG A 190 15.09 25.00 -43.40
C ARG A 190 13.64 25.11 -42.97
N CYS A 191 12.78 24.36 -43.66
CA CYS A 191 11.39 24.14 -43.29
C CYS A 191 11.19 22.69 -42.86
N TYR A 192 10.47 22.49 -41.77
CA TYR A 192 10.10 21.18 -41.25
C TYR A 192 8.60 20.94 -41.47
N ASP A 193 8.27 19.81 -42.09
CA ASP A 193 6.88 19.37 -42.29
C ASP A 193 6.18 19.20 -40.93
N GLY A 194 4.88 19.49 -40.91
CA GLY A 194 4.02 19.25 -39.76
C GLY A 194 3.78 17.75 -39.60
N LYS A 195 3.71 17.28 -38.35
CA LYS A 195 3.38 15.89 -38.05
C LYS A 195 1.88 15.65 -38.22
N ASP A 196 1.52 14.45 -38.64
CA ASP A 196 0.13 14.00 -38.66
C ASP A 196 -0.40 13.82 -37.23
N GLY A 197 -1.67 14.15 -37.05
CA GLY A 197 -2.43 13.87 -35.84
C GLY A 197 -2.69 12.37 -35.73
N ARG A 198 -2.67 11.85 -34.50
CA ARG A 198 -2.99 10.45 -34.23
C ARG A 198 -4.50 10.26 -34.17
N ASP A 199 -4.95 9.07 -34.54
CA ASP A 199 -6.32 8.63 -34.27
C ASP A 199 -6.53 8.41 -32.77
N GLY A 200 -7.75 8.68 -32.31
CA GLY A 200 -8.18 8.34 -30.97
C GLY A 200 -8.37 6.84 -30.81
N SER A 201 -8.33 6.38 -29.56
CA SER A 201 -8.63 4.99 -29.20
C SER A 201 -10.13 4.77 -29.02
N ASP A 202 -10.60 3.56 -29.36
CA ASP A 202 -11.95 3.12 -29.05
C ASP A 202 -12.12 2.91 -27.54
N GLY A 203 -13.30 3.27 -27.04
CA GLY A 203 -13.72 3.00 -25.67
C GLY A 203 -14.00 1.51 -25.46
N GLN A 204 -13.89 1.08 -24.21
CA GLN A 204 -14.23 -0.29 -23.82
C GLN A 204 -15.74 -0.45 -23.64
N ASN A 205 -16.27 -1.62 -23.98
CA ASN A 205 -17.64 -1.99 -23.62
C ASN A 205 -17.76 -2.19 -22.11
N GLY A 206 -18.91 -1.84 -21.55
CA GLY A 206 -19.28 -2.15 -20.18
C GLY A 206 -19.54 -3.63 -19.97
N GLU A 207 -19.42 -4.05 -18.73
CA GLU A 207 -19.71 -5.43 -18.30
C GLU A 207 -21.20 -5.61 -18.00
N ARG A 208 -21.70 -6.82 -18.21
CA ARG A 208 -23.04 -7.21 -17.78
C ARG A 208 -23.08 -7.36 -16.27
N GLY A 209 -24.19 -6.95 -15.65
CA GLY A 209 -24.44 -7.17 -14.22
C GLY A 209 -24.61 -8.64 -13.85
N ARG A 210 -24.79 -8.91 -12.55
CA ARG A 210 -25.04 -10.26 -12.03
C ARG A 210 -26.51 -10.46 -11.68
N LEU A 211 -26.98 -11.71 -11.75
CA LEU A 211 -28.30 -12.08 -11.23
C LEU A 211 -28.37 -11.82 -9.72
N GLY A 212 -29.56 -11.49 -9.23
CA GLY A 212 -29.84 -11.45 -7.79
C GLY A 212 -29.69 -12.82 -7.13
N ILE A 213 -29.56 -12.85 -5.80
CA ILE A 213 -29.39 -14.09 -5.03
C ILE A 213 -30.53 -14.23 -4.03
N LEU A 214 -31.08 -15.44 -3.94
CA LEU A 214 -32.10 -15.80 -2.96
C LEU A 214 -31.44 -16.17 -1.62
N SER A 215 -32.00 -15.68 -0.53
CA SER A 215 -31.72 -16.15 0.83
C SER A 215 -33.05 -16.56 1.48
N ILE A 216 -33.12 -17.75 2.07
CA ILE A 216 -34.33 -18.25 2.71
C ILE A 216 -34.11 -18.55 4.19
N VAL A 217 -35.11 -18.23 5.00
CA VAL A 217 -35.11 -18.42 6.45
C VAL A 217 -36.42 -19.08 6.87
N ASN A 218 -36.34 -20.28 7.44
CA ASN A 218 -37.51 -20.96 8.01
C ASN A 218 -37.83 -20.39 9.41
N SER A 219 -38.36 -19.18 9.44
CA SER A 219 -38.73 -18.45 10.65
C SER A 219 -39.81 -17.43 10.32
N LYS A 220 -40.65 -17.09 11.31
CA LYS A 220 -41.59 -15.97 11.23
C LYS A 220 -41.00 -14.65 11.74
N GLU A 221 -39.86 -14.72 12.40
CA GLU A 221 -39.16 -13.59 12.99
C GLU A 221 -37.90 -13.26 12.19
N PRO A 222 -37.57 -11.96 12.00
CA PRO A 222 -36.34 -11.56 11.35
C PRO A 222 -35.12 -12.07 12.12
N LEU A 223 -34.06 -12.41 11.38
CA LEU A 223 -32.78 -12.76 12.00
C LEU A 223 -32.21 -11.55 12.75
N VAL A 224 -31.70 -11.79 13.95
CA VAL A 224 -30.93 -10.79 14.68
C VAL A 224 -29.64 -10.50 13.92
N ALA A 225 -29.20 -9.24 13.95
CA ALA A 225 -27.95 -8.82 13.32
C ALA A 225 -26.76 -9.62 13.87
N ASP A 226 -25.79 -9.87 13.00
CA ASP A 226 -24.56 -10.58 13.37
C ASP A 226 -23.54 -9.64 13.99
N THR A 227 -22.75 -10.18 14.90
CA THR A 227 -21.55 -9.56 15.43
C THR A 227 -20.44 -10.61 15.42
N PRO A 228 -19.98 -11.02 14.22
CA PRO A 228 -19.10 -12.17 14.08
C PRO A 228 -17.66 -11.81 14.44
N THR A 229 -17.32 -10.51 14.37
CA THR A 229 -15.98 -9.99 14.63
C THR A 229 -16.08 -8.74 15.51
N LEU A 230 -15.22 -8.66 16.53
CA LEU A 230 -15.08 -7.50 17.41
C LEU A 230 -13.60 -7.15 17.56
N THR A 231 -13.27 -5.88 17.36
CA THR A 231 -11.96 -5.34 17.71
C THR A 231 -12.11 -4.51 18.97
N VAL A 232 -11.40 -4.88 20.03
CA VAL A 232 -11.50 -4.22 21.34
C VAL A 232 -10.12 -3.89 21.88
N ASN A 233 -10.07 -2.85 22.71
CA ASN A 233 -8.87 -2.50 23.44
C ASN A 233 -8.61 -3.51 24.58
N LEU A 234 -7.36 -3.88 24.82
CA LEU A 234 -7.01 -4.77 25.94
C LEU A 234 -7.44 -4.20 27.30
N ALA A 235 -7.40 -2.87 27.50
CA ALA A 235 -7.85 -2.28 28.76
C ALA A 235 -9.36 -2.43 28.99
N GLU A 236 -10.15 -2.53 27.91
CA GLU A 236 -11.61 -2.56 27.99
C GLU A 236 -12.17 -3.96 28.20
N ILE A 237 -11.41 -5.01 27.83
CA ILE A 237 -11.86 -6.41 27.89
C ILE A 237 -11.60 -7.07 29.24
N ALA A 238 -10.77 -6.48 30.09
CA ALA A 238 -10.41 -7.04 31.40
C ALA A 238 -11.66 -7.37 32.23
N GLY A 239 -11.87 -8.66 32.53
CA GLY A 239 -13.03 -9.12 33.31
C GLY A 239 -14.39 -8.97 32.61
N LYS A 240 -14.42 -8.64 31.31
CA LYS A 240 -15.64 -8.57 30.51
C LYS A 240 -15.77 -9.76 29.57
N LYS A 241 -17.01 -10.12 29.28
CA LYS A 241 -17.35 -11.09 28.24
C LYS A 241 -17.73 -10.33 26.97
N LEU A 242 -17.13 -10.71 25.85
CA LEU A 242 -17.55 -10.31 24.52
C LEU A 242 -18.52 -11.34 23.99
N ASN A 243 -19.66 -10.90 23.48
CA ASN A 243 -20.63 -11.80 22.85
C ASN A 243 -20.47 -11.70 21.34
N LEU A 244 -20.20 -12.84 20.71
CA LEU A 244 -20.08 -12.98 19.27
C LEU A 244 -21.30 -13.72 18.75
N SER A 245 -21.76 -13.33 17.58
CA SER A 245 -22.88 -13.98 16.92
C SER A 245 -22.72 -14.00 15.41
N LYS A 246 -23.12 -15.12 14.79
CA LYS A 246 -23.02 -15.31 13.35
C LYS A 246 -24.17 -16.18 12.83
N ASN A 247 -24.91 -15.69 11.86
CA ASN A 247 -25.92 -16.47 11.13
C ASN A 247 -25.19 -17.37 10.13
N LYS A 248 -25.24 -18.69 10.35
CA LYS A 248 -24.63 -19.68 9.46
C LYS A 248 -25.58 -19.95 8.29
N TRP A 249 -25.05 -19.85 7.07
CA TRP A 249 -25.78 -20.08 5.83
C TRP A 249 -25.19 -21.27 5.07
N ASN A 250 -26.06 -22.15 4.57
CA ASN A 250 -25.69 -23.21 3.65
C ASN A 250 -25.95 -22.73 2.22
N LEU A 251 -24.96 -22.90 1.33
CA LEU A 251 -25.16 -22.68 -0.10
C LEU A 251 -25.83 -23.91 -0.72
N ARG A 252 -26.86 -23.69 -1.53
CA ARG A 252 -27.58 -24.74 -2.24
C ARG A 252 -27.94 -24.31 -3.65
N PRO A 253 -27.91 -25.21 -4.64
CA PRO A 253 -28.42 -24.95 -5.99
C PRO A 253 -29.95 -25.14 -6.07
N GLY A 254 -30.56 -24.74 -7.19
CA GLY A 254 -31.97 -24.96 -7.48
C GLY A 254 -32.92 -23.88 -6.97
N ALA A 255 -32.48 -22.64 -6.79
CA ALA A 255 -33.33 -21.52 -6.35
C ALA A 255 -34.53 -21.31 -7.30
N THR A 256 -34.31 -21.44 -8.61
CA THR A 256 -35.37 -21.32 -9.63
C THR A 256 -36.45 -22.40 -9.48
N SER A 257 -36.05 -23.56 -8.92
CA SER A 257 -36.94 -24.67 -8.59
C SER A 257 -37.58 -24.56 -7.20
N LEU A 258 -37.31 -23.52 -6.42
CA LEU A 258 -38.04 -23.23 -5.18
C LEU A 258 -39.17 -22.22 -5.40
N LEU A 259 -38.99 -21.34 -6.39
CA LEU A 259 -39.88 -20.23 -6.67
C LEU A 259 -40.94 -20.60 -7.72
N SER A 260 -41.82 -19.64 -8.01
CA SER A 260 -42.82 -19.76 -9.07
C SER A 260 -42.15 -19.95 -10.44
N PRO A 261 -42.72 -20.79 -11.32
CA PRO A 261 -42.23 -20.94 -12.69
C PRO A 261 -42.05 -19.59 -13.40
N GLY A 262 -40.95 -19.44 -14.14
CA GLY A 262 -40.60 -18.21 -14.86
C GLY A 262 -39.85 -17.16 -14.03
N SER A 263 -39.60 -17.41 -12.73
CA SER A 263 -38.73 -16.55 -11.93
C SER A 263 -37.31 -16.53 -12.50
N VAL A 264 -36.68 -15.35 -12.48
CA VAL A 264 -35.31 -15.15 -12.93
C VAL A 264 -34.48 -14.65 -11.76
N ILE A 265 -33.60 -15.51 -11.25
CA ILE A 265 -32.71 -15.24 -10.13
C ILE A 265 -31.51 -16.20 -10.24
N GLY A 266 -30.42 -15.93 -9.53
CA GLY A 266 -29.29 -16.86 -9.43
C GLY A 266 -29.75 -18.21 -8.90
N ASP A 267 -29.32 -19.30 -9.55
CA ASP A 267 -29.79 -20.64 -9.18
C ASP A 267 -29.15 -21.15 -7.87
N GLU A 268 -28.00 -20.62 -7.47
CA GLU A 268 -27.46 -20.81 -6.13
C GLU A 268 -28.14 -19.85 -5.14
N TYR A 269 -28.59 -20.38 -4.01
CA TYR A 269 -29.23 -19.65 -2.92
C TYR A 269 -28.61 -19.98 -1.56
N ARG A 270 -28.91 -19.13 -0.58
CA ARG A 270 -28.47 -19.28 0.81
C ARG A 270 -29.65 -19.77 1.66
N GLU A 271 -29.50 -20.91 2.30
CA GLU A 271 -30.45 -21.40 3.29
C GLU A 271 -29.90 -21.14 4.69
N PHE A 272 -30.68 -20.45 5.54
CA PHE A 272 -30.30 -20.25 6.92
C PHE A 272 -30.27 -21.58 7.66
N ALA A 273 -29.12 -21.91 8.26
CA ALA A 273 -28.92 -23.15 9.00
C ALA A 273 -29.25 -22.94 10.49
N GLN A 274 -28.54 -22.01 11.12
CA GLN A 274 -28.68 -21.69 12.54
C GLN A 274 -27.92 -20.41 12.88
N ARG A 275 -28.22 -19.83 14.04
CA ARG A 275 -27.41 -18.77 14.63
C ARG A 275 -26.36 -19.38 15.56
N LEU A 276 -25.11 -19.07 15.32
CA LEU A 276 -23.99 -19.42 16.18
C LEU A 276 -23.77 -18.30 17.18
N GLU A 277 -23.65 -18.64 18.45
CA GLU A 277 -23.39 -17.69 19.53
C GLU A 277 -22.32 -18.27 20.46
N GLU A 278 -21.32 -17.44 20.75
CA GLU A 278 -20.22 -17.77 21.63
C GLU A 278 -19.79 -16.52 22.41
N SER A 279 -19.41 -16.72 23.66
CA SER A 279 -18.80 -15.67 24.46
C SER A 279 -17.28 -15.85 24.49
N PHE A 280 -16.56 -14.74 24.52
CA PHE A 280 -15.11 -14.72 24.71
C PHE A 280 -14.75 -13.89 25.93
N GLN A 281 -13.77 -14.34 26.71
CA GLN A 281 -13.22 -13.57 27.82
C GLN A 281 -11.71 -13.74 27.94
N ILE A 282 -11.06 -12.71 28.48
CA ILE A 282 -9.65 -12.77 28.84
C ILE A 282 -9.51 -12.77 30.36
N VAL A 283 -8.74 -13.74 30.86
CA VAL A 283 -8.30 -13.80 32.25
C VAL A 283 -6.83 -13.38 32.31
N TRP A 284 -6.53 -12.34 33.08
CA TRP A 284 -5.19 -11.76 33.13
C TRP A 284 -4.43 -12.21 34.38
N GLN A 285 -3.38 -13.01 34.22
CA GLN A 285 -2.52 -13.49 35.32
C GLN A 285 -1.10 -12.90 35.29
N GLU A 286 -0.75 -12.17 34.24
CA GLU A 286 0.52 -11.44 34.16
C GLU A 286 0.65 -10.40 35.29
N LYS A 287 1.85 -10.30 35.87
CA LYS A 287 2.18 -9.39 36.98
C LYS A 287 1.96 -7.93 36.59
N GLN A 288 2.33 -7.56 35.36
CA GLN A 288 2.10 -6.22 34.85
C GLN A 288 0.60 -6.05 34.52
N PRO A 289 -0.08 -4.99 35.04
CA PRO A 289 -1.51 -4.85 34.85
C PRO A 289 -1.86 -4.64 33.37
N ILE A 290 -3.00 -5.19 32.94
CA ILE A 290 -3.49 -5.11 31.55
C ILE A 290 -3.61 -3.67 31.03
N SER A 291 -3.84 -2.69 31.91
CA SER A 291 -3.86 -1.26 31.58
C SER A 291 -2.52 -0.73 31.05
N SER A 292 -1.40 -1.41 31.33
CA SER A 292 -0.10 -1.07 30.74
C SER A 292 -0.05 -1.32 29.23
N PHE A 293 -1.03 -2.05 28.69
CA PHE A 293 -1.16 -2.40 27.28
C PHE A 293 -2.39 -1.72 26.65
N ALA A 294 -2.87 -0.63 27.25
CA ALA A 294 -4.10 0.06 26.83
C ALA A 294 -4.05 0.69 25.43
N ASN A 295 -2.90 0.72 24.74
CA ASN A 295 -2.83 1.15 23.34
C ASN A 295 -2.91 -0.03 22.36
N GLN A 296 -3.03 -1.25 22.86
CA GLN A 296 -3.06 -2.47 22.08
C GLN A 296 -4.51 -2.94 21.92
N SER A 297 -4.86 -3.36 20.71
CA SER A 297 -6.16 -3.92 20.38
C SER A 297 -6.02 -5.37 19.95
N LEU A 298 -7.02 -6.16 20.28
CA LEU A 298 -7.16 -7.53 19.80
C LEU A 298 -8.43 -7.64 18.98
N THR A 299 -8.41 -8.54 18.01
CA THR A 299 -9.60 -8.87 17.22
C THR A 299 -10.04 -10.28 17.55
N VAL A 300 -11.32 -10.43 17.88
CA VAL A 300 -11.94 -11.72 18.15
C VAL A 300 -12.95 -12.00 17.05
N SER A 301 -12.93 -13.20 16.48
CA SER A 301 -13.85 -13.63 15.45
C SER A 301 -14.47 -15.00 15.73
N LEU A 302 -15.73 -15.18 15.36
CA LEU A 302 -16.46 -16.46 15.42
C LEU A 302 -16.54 -17.05 14.00
N ASN A 303 -15.99 -18.25 13.83
CA ASN A 303 -16.02 -18.95 12.53
C ASN A 303 -17.27 -19.84 12.36
N ASP A 304 -17.44 -20.44 11.17
CA ASP A 304 -18.62 -21.28 10.85
C ASP A 304 -18.64 -22.63 11.58
N ASP A 305 -17.53 -23.02 12.20
CA ASP A 305 -17.40 -24.21 13.05
C ASP A 305 -17.65 -23.90 14.53
N LYS A 306 -18.16 -22.69 14.82
CA LYS A 306 -18.44 -22.21 16.17
C LYS A 306 -17.18 -22.11 17.05
N GLN A 307 -16.02 -21.90 16.45
CA GLN A 307 -14.78 -21.67 17.17
C GLN A 307 -14.46 -20.18 17.21
N VAL A 308 -13.92 -19.75 18.35
CA VAL A 308 -13.47 -18.38 18.56
C VAL A 308 -11.99 -18.29 18.22
N GLU A 309 -11.68 -17.45 17.25
CA GLU A 309 -10.32 -17.11 16.84
C GLU A 309 -9.93 -15.75 17.43
N VAL A 310 -8.71 -15.65 17.93
CA VAL A 310 -8.20 -14.44 18.58
C VAL A 310 -6.91 -14.00 17.91
N ASN A 311 -6.96 -12.82 17.31
CA ASN A 311 -5.83 -12.16 16.70
C ASN A 311 -5.29 -11.09 17.66
N PHE A 312 -4.16 -11.41 18.28
CA PHE A 312 -3.44 -10.51 19.16
C PHE A 312 -2.56 -9.53 18.37
N PRO A 313 -2.32 -8.33 18.90
CA PRO A 313 -1.54 -7.31 18.20
C PRO A 313 -0.10 -7.76 17.99
N GLU A 314 0.53 -7.31 16.90
CA GLU A 314 1.91 -7.69 16.57
C GLU A 314 2.93 -7.14 17.56
N ASP A 315 2.67 -5.95 18.12
CA ASP A 315 3.56 -5.24 19.04
C ASP A 315 3.47 -5.74 20.49
N LEU A 316 2.67 -6.77 20.75
CA LEU A 316 2.55 -7.41 22.06
C LEU A 316 2.73 -8.92 21.96
N TRP A 317 3.74 -9.44 22.63
CA TRP A 317 3.94 -10.88 22.75
C TRP A 317 3.20 -11.40 23.96
N LEU A 318 2.37 -12.42 23.74
CA LEU A 318 1.59 -13.07 24.78
C LEU A 318 1.92 -14.56 24.83
N ALA A 319 2.01 -15.10 26.05
CA ALA A 319 1.91 -16.54 26.29
C ALA A 319 0.74 -16.80 27.22
N GLY A 320 0.04 -17.90 26.96
CA GLY A 320 -1.19 -18.22 27.63
C GLY A 320 -1.77 -19.55 27.17
N SER A 321 -2.95 -19.85 27.70
CA SER A 321 -3.72 -21.05 27.35
C SER A 321 -5.16 -20.70 27.00
N THR A 322 -5.72 -21.45 26.05
CA THR A 322 -7.13 -21.32 25.65
C THR A 322 -7.92 -22.50 26.22
N SER A 323 -9.08 -22.23 26.79
CA SER A 323 -10.05 -23.25 27.20
C SER A 323 -11.45 -22.86 26.75
N SER A 324 -12.21 -23.83 26.25
CA SER A 324 -13.59 -23.63 25.79
C SER A 324 -14.54 -24.55 26.56
N GLN A 325 -15.51 -23.97 27.25
CA GLN A 325 -16.53 -24.68 28.02
C GLN A 325 -17.88 -23.95 27.90
N ALA A 326 -18.97 -24.68 27.67
CA ALA A 326 -20.35 -24.19 27.76
C ALA A 326 -20.60 -22.81 27.09
N ASN A 327 -20.26 -22.69 25.81
CA ASN A 327 -20.38 -21.46 25.00
C ASN A 327 -19.52 -20.26 25.47
N LEU A 328 -18.41 -20.55 26.16
CA LEU A 328 -17.44 -19.56 26.61
C LEU A 328 -16.03 -20.03 26.26
N THR A 329 -15.35 -19.25 25.43
CA THR A 329 -13.92 -19.37 25.19
C THR A 329 -13.17 -18.40 26.10
N THR A 330 -12.25 -18.95 26.90
CA THR A 330 -11.40 -18.20 27.82
C THR A 330 -9.96 -18.28 27.36
N PHE A 331 -9.32 -17.12 27.20
CA PHE A 331 -7.87 -17.03 27.06
C PHE A 331 -7.25 -16.54 28.36
N THR A 332 -6.43 -17.37 28.98
CA THR A 332 -5.68 -17.01 30.19
C THR A 332 -4.30 -16.51 29.78
N VAL A 333 -3.98 -15.25 30.09
CA VAL A 333 -2.69 -14.62 29.81
C VAL A 333 -1.75 -14.85 31.00
N ASP A 334 -0.70 -15.65 30.77
CA ASP A 334 0.33 -15.94 31.77
C ASP A 334 1.46 -14.90 31.68
N HIS A 335 1.84 -14.54 30.46
CA HIS A 335 2.89 -13.54 30.19
C HIS A 335 2.51 -12.54 29.12
N ALA A 336 2.87 -11.27 29.33
CA ALA A 336 2.72 -10.20 28.34
C ALA A 336 3.96 -9.30 28.28
N ILE A 337 4.55 -9.16 27.08
CA ILE A 337 5.77 -8.39 26.85
C ILE A 337 5.61 -7.54 25.58
N PRO A 338 5.78 -6.20 25.66
CA PRO A 338 5.85 -5.37 24.46
C PRO A 338 6.98 -5.85 23.55
N LYS A 339 6.75 -5.92 22.23
CA LYS A 339 7.74 -6.39 21.25
C LYS A 339 9.07 -5.63 21.38
N GLN A 340 9.02 -4.33 21.64
CA GLN A 340 10.20 -3.48 21.86
C GLN A 340 11.05 -3.89 23.08
N ASP A 341 10.45 -4.52 24.09
CA ASP A 341 11.14 -4.93 25.32
C ASP A 341 11.71 -6.35 25.23
N VAL A 342 11.32 -7.12 24.20
CA VAL A 342 11.87 -8.46 23.97
C VAL A 342 13.37 -8.37 23.67
N THR A 343 13.83 -7.42 22.85
CA THR A 343 15.21 -7.35 22.35
C THR A 343 16.01 -6.20 22.98
N ARG A 344 16.00 -6.09 24.31
CA ARG A 344 16.76 -5.05 25.05
C ARG A 344 17.95 -5.62 25.82
N LEU A 345 18.73 -6.49 25.15
CA LEU A 345 19.97 -7.01 25.71
C LEU A 345 21.13 -6.04 25.45
N ALA A 346 22.05 -5.90 26.42
CA ALA A 346 23.25 -5.10 26.28
C ALA A 346 24.44 -5.78 26.95
N VAL A 347 25.66 -5.53 26.46
CA VAL A 347 26.86 -5.99 27.16
C VAL A 347 27.01 -5.21 28.46
N ALA A 348 27.04 -5.93 29.57
CA ALA A 348 27.29 -5.36 30.89
C ALA A 348 28.77 -5.38 31.23
N GLU A 349 29.47 -6.47 30.88
CA GLU A 349 30.87 -6.66 31.26
C GLU A 349 31.54 -7.68 30.35
N PHE A 350 32.82 -7.46 30.06
CA PHE A 350 33.72 -8.45 29.47
C PHE A 350 34.92 -8.59 30.40
N ALA A 351 35.14 -9.81 30.92
CA ALA A 351 36.05 -10.05 32.02
C ALA A 351 36.83 -11.36 31.87
N ASP A 352 37.93 -11.44 32.62
CA ASP A 352 38.86 -12.58 32.69
C ASP A 352 39.63 -12.84 31.38
N ALA A 353 40.29 -14.00 31.28
CA ALA A 353 41.09 -14.43 30.13
C ALA A 353 41.17 -15.97 30.07
N GLY A 354 41.62 -16.51 28.93
CA GLY A 354 41.77 -17.96 28.73
C GLY A 354 40.45 -18.71 28.94
N GLU A 355 40.51 -19.87 29.60
CA GLU A 355 39.34 -20.71 29.88
C GLU A 355 38.28 -20.06 30.77
N LYS A 356 38.65 -18.98 31.49
CA LYS A 356 37.76 -18.23 32.38
C LYS A 356 37.09 -17.04 31.69
N LEU A 357 37.39 -16.78 30.41
CA LEU A 357 36.86 -15.62 29.69
C LEU A 357 35.33 -15.62 29.67
N ASN A 358 34.72 -14.54 30.16
CA ASN A 358 33.27 -14.39 30.26
C ASN A 358 32.78 -13.11 29.59
N LEU A 359 31.67 -13.22 28.87
CA LEU A 359 30.87 -12.07 28.43
C LEU A 359 29.57 -12.04 29.20
N LYS A 360 29.32 -10.96 29.92
CA LYS A 360 28.07 -10.76 30.68
C LYS A 360 27.15 -9.83 29.90
N ILE A 361 25.93 -10.30 29.69
CA ILE A 361 24.85 -9.57 28.99
C ILE A 361 23.74 -9.30 29.99
N VAL A 362 23.19 -8.09 29.99
CA VAL A 362 22.03 -7.71 30.81
C VAL A 362 20.82 -7.45 29.93
N ASP A 363 19.67 -7.95 30.35
CA ASP A 363 18.37 -7.59 29.83
C ASP A 363 17.86 -6.33 30.54
N LEU A 364 17.88 -5.21 29.81
CA LEU A 364 17.48 -3.91 30.30
C LEU A 364 15.96 -3.82 30.52
N ALA A 365 15.17 -4.71 29.92
CA ALA A 365 13.73 -4.80 30.17
C ALA A 365 13.38 -5.72 31.36
N ALA A 366 14.36 -6.49 31.86
CA ALA A 366 14.18 -7.48 32.92
C ALA A 366 13.04 -8.47 32.65
N LYS A 367 12.96 -9.00 31.42
CA LYS A 367 11.95 -9.99 30.99
C LYS A 367 12.54 -11.37 30.68
N SER A 368 13.82 -11.57 31.00
CA SER A 368 14.55 -12.83 30.80
C SER A 368 13.98 -14.02 31.54
N ASP A 369 13.19 -13.82 32.60
CA ASP A 369 12.52 -14.89 33.34
C ASP A 369 11.41 -15.55 32.50
N ALA A 370 10.62 -14.75 31.79
CA ALA A 370 9.54 -15.20 30.91
C ALA A 370 10.00 -15.60 29.50
N LEU A 371 11.18 -15.15 29.05
CA LEU A 371 11.68 -15.37 27.68
C LEU A 371 12.67 -16.54 27.60
N GLN A 372 12.46 -17.43 26.63
CA GLN A 372 13.48 -18.38 26.23
C GLN A 372 14.53 -17.65 25.38
N THR A 373 15.82 -17.79 25.74
CA THR A 373 16.93 -17.10 25.06
C THR A 373 18.00 -18.09 24.64
N GLN A 374 18.40 -18.04 23.38
CA GLN A 374 19.52 -18.79 22.81
C GLN A 374 20.55 -17.82 22.26
N PHE A 375 21.84 -18.10 22.49
CA PHE A 375 22.93 -17.27 22.01
C PHE A 375 23.75 -18.01 20.96
N ARG A 376 24.11 -17.29 19.90
CA ARG A 376 25.15 -17.67 18.94
C ARG A 376 26.23 -16.61 18.98
N VAL A 377 27.49 -17.02 18.91
CA VAL A 377 28.64 -16.12 18.93
C VAL A 377 29.44 -16.25 17.65
N LYS A 378 29.93 -15.12 17.16
CA LYS A 378 31.00 -15.01 16.19
C LYS A 378 32.15 -14.24 16.84
N PHE A 379 33.24 -14.94 17.09
CA PHE A 379 34.40 -14.44 17.80
C PHE A 379 35.51 -14.16 16.78
N ARG A 380 35.96 -12.91 16.72
CA ARG A 380 37.04 -12.47 15.84
C ARG A 380 38.19 -11.90 16.64
N THR A 381 39.41 -12.10 16.15
CA THR A 381 40.64 -11.52 16.75
C THR A 381 41.41 -10.72 15.72
N LYS A 382 42.19 -9.75 16.20
CA LYS A 382 43.12 -8.99 15.38
C LYS A 382 44.55 -9.27 15.81
N ASP A 383 45.40 -9.64 14.85
CA ASP A 383 46.84 -9.77 15.07
C ASP A 383 47.50 -8.41 15.26
N ASN A 384 48.51 -8.32 16.15
CA ASN A 384 49.25 -7.09 16.43
C ASN A 384 50.17 -6.63 15.28
N SER A 385 50.10 -7.27 14.12
CA SER A 385 51.01 -7.10 12.98
C SER A 385 50.28 -6.65 11.70
N GLY A 386 49.81 -5.39 11.67
CA GLY A 386 49.47 -4.65 10.44
C GLY A 386 48.00 -4.22 10.25
N GLY A 387 47.79 -3.03 9.65
CA GLY A 387 46.57 -2.62 8.93
C GLY A 387 45.28 -2.33 9.71
N PHE A 388 44.46 -1.39 9.22
CA PHE A 388 43.19 -0.97 9.86
C PHE A 388 41.97 -1.88 9.55
N SER A 389 42.14 -3.08 8.99
CA SER A 389 41.03 -3.93 8.48
C SER A 389 40.89 -5.38 9.00
N ASP A 390 41.79 -5.91 9.83
CA ASP A 390 42.00 -7.38 9.83
C ASP A 390 41.49 -8.13 11.09
N TYR A 391 40.17 -8.10 11.35
CA TYR A 391 39.57 -9.03 12.31
C TYR A 391 39.26 -10.37 11.63
N LYS A 392 39.94 -11.45 12.03
CA LYS A 392 39.72 -12.81 11.51
C LYS A 392 38.77 -13.58 12.42
N THR A 393 37.77 -14.24 11.83
CA THR A 393 36.86 -15.13 12.60
C THR A 393 37.61 -16.38 13.01
N VAL A 394 37.70 -16.61 14.33
CA VAL A 394 38.37 -17.78 14.92
C VAL A 394 37.37 -18.78 15.47
N TYR A 395 36.13 -18.36 15.72
CA TYR A 395 35.03 -19.24 16.13
C TYR A 395 33.68 -18.66 15.71
N GLU A 396 32.79 -19.53 15.27
CA GLU A 396 31.38 -19.20 15.04
C GLU A 396 30.52 -20.41 15.41
N GLY A 397 29.50 -20.21 16.25
CA GLY A 397 28.63 -21.30 16.66
C GLY A 397 27.63 -20.92 17.75
N ASP A 398 26.66 -21.80 17.96
CA ASP A 398 25.71 -21.69 19.07
C ASP A 398 26.43 -21.93 20.39
N ILE A 399 26.12 -21.13 21.41
CA ILE A 399 26.64 -21.32 22.76
C ILE A 399 25.79 -22.41 23.44
N PRO A 400 26.38 -23.55 23.84
CA PRO A 400 25.67 -24.60 24.55
C PRO A 400 25.01 -24.08 25.84
N LYS A 401 23.85 -24.64 26.21
CA LYS A 401 23.03 -24.14 27.34
C LYS A 401 23.79 -24.21 28.67
N GLU A 402 24.65 -25.21 28.84
CA GLU A 402 25.53 -25.40 30.00
C GLU A 402 26.62 -24.33 30.14
N LEU A 403 26.92 -23.59 29.07
CA LEU A 403 27.85 -22.45 29.07
C LEU A 403 27.14 -21.10 29.22
N VAL A 404 25.83 -21.10 29.42
CA VAL A 404 25.01 -19.92 29.65
C VAL A 404 24.40 -20.00 31.05
N ASN A 405 24.92 -19.20 31.98
CA ASN A 405 24.30 -19.05 33.29
C ASN A 405 23.39 -17.82 33.31
N ARG A 406 22.13 -17.98 33.72
CA ARG A 406 21.17 -16.87 33.87
C ARG A 406 20.91 -16.64 35.35
N ASP A 407 21.18 -15.41 35.80
CA ASP A 407 20.78 -14.90 37.11
C ASP A 407 19.84 -13.71 36.91
N TYR A 408 18.55 -13.92 37.16
CA TYR A 408 17.48 -12.96 36.88
C TYR A 408 17.54 -12.40 35.45
N ASN A 409 17.96 -11.14 35.29
CA ASN A 409 18.07 -10.45 34.01
C ASN A 409 19.49 -10.44 33.42
N ARG A 410 20.47 -11.10 34.07
CA ARG A 410 21.86 -11.16 33.61
C ARG A 410 22.19 -12.56 33.09
N PHE A 411 22.84 -12.61 31.95
CA PHE A 411 23.44 -13.81 31.36
C PHE A 411 24.95 -13.73 31.49
N THR A 412 25.59 -14.83 31.90
CA THR A 412 27.04 -15.01 31.83
C THR A 412 27.33 -16.07 30.79
N LEU A 413 28.00 -15.67 29.72
CA LEU A 413 28.41 -16.53 28.62
C LEU A 413 29.87 -16.94 28.84
N ALA A 414 30.12 -18.22 29.10
CA ALA A 414 31.46 -18.76 29.35
C ALA A 414 32.23 -18.97 28.04
N LEU A 415 32.61 -17.87 27.38
CA LEU A 415 33.26 -17.89 26.07
C LEU A 415 34.58 -18.67 26.06
N GLY A 416 35.33 -18.61 27.16
CA GLY A 416 36.62 -19.32 27.30
C GLY A 416 36.49 -20.85 27.26
N LYS A 417 35.29 -21.40 27.44
CA LYS A 417 35.02 -22.84 27.38
C LYS A 417 34.56 -23.31 25.99
N LEU A 418 34.42 -22.40 25.03
CA LEU A 418 34.15 -22.73 23.64
C LEU A 418 35.42 -23.26 22.97
N LYS A 419 35.26 -23.92 21.82
CA LYS A 419 36.38 -24.44 21.01
C LYS A 419 37.11 -23.31 20.25
N ILE A 420 37.52 -22.27 20.98
CA ILE A 420 38.31 -21.14 20.47
C ILE A 420 39.79 -21.47 20.68
N PRO A 421 40.68 -21.22 19.69
CA PRO A 421 42.12 -21.38 19.85
C PRO A 421 42.66 -20.63 21.08
N SER A 422 43.56 -21.25 21.86
CA SER A 422 44.03 -20.70 23.15
C SER A 422 44.84 -19.41 22.99
N ASP A 423 45.56 -19.26 21.88
CA ASP A 423 46.26 -18.04 21.48
C ASP A 423 45.28 -16.87 21.28
N ALA A 424 44.09 -17.12 20.71
CA ALA A 424 43.04 -16.12 20.54
C ALA A 424 42.36 -15.69 21.87
N LEU A 425 42.51 -16.47 22.95
CA LEU A 425 41.99 -16.17 24.29
C LEU A 425 43.04 -15.53 25.22
N SER A 426 44.24 -15.25 24.69
CA SER A 426 45.37 -14.77 25.49
C SER A 426 45.18 -13.31 25.93
N PRO A 427 45.69 -12.94 27.13
CA PRO A 427 45.65 -11.56 27.58
C PRO A 427 46.32 -10.59 26.59
N GLY A 428 45.67 -9.46 26.32
CA GLY A 428 46.14 -8.42 25.41
C GLY A 428 45.73 -8.60 23.94
N VAL A 429 45.05 -9.70 23.58
CA VAL A 429 44.48 -9.89 22.23
C VAL A 429 43.28 -8.95 22.04
N ASN A 430 43.24 -8.27 20.90
CA ASN A 430 42.09 -7.46 20.49
C ASN A 430 41.02 -8.37 19.87
N VAL A 431 39.79 -8.23 20.32
CA VAL A 431 38.68 -9.09 19.92
C VAL A 431 37.48 -8.26 19.47
N ASP A 432 36.73 -8.82 18.52
CA ASP A 432 35.46 -8.33 18.04
C ASP A 432 34.43 -9.46 18.12
N ILE A 433 33.50 -9.31 19.05
CA ILE A 433 32.52 -10.33 19.42
C ILE A 433 31.16 -9.87 18.95
N GLU A 434 30.57 -10.66 18.07
CA GLU A 434 29.18 -10.51 17.66
C GLU A 434 28.36 -11.63 18.32
N ILE A 435 27.35 -11.23 19.08
CA ILE A 435 26.39 -12.13 19.72
C ILE A 435 25.05 -11.97 19.03
N LEU A 436 24.53 -13.06 18.46
CA LEU A 436 23.16 -13.15 17.99
C LEU A 436 22.31 -13.84 19.06
N ALA A 437 21.49 -13.07 19.75
CA ALA A 437 20.52 -13.57 20.71
C ALA A 437 19.18 -13.81 20.02
N THR A 438 18.67 -15.04 20.08
CA THR A 438 17.31 -15.38 19.63
C THR A 438 16.42 -15.53 20.86
N ARG A 439 15.37 -14.72 20.96
CA ARG A 439 14.42 -14.72 22.08
C ARG A 439 13.04 -15.14 21.60
N SER A 440 12.33 -15.94 22.40
CA SER A 440 11.01 -16.45 22.06
C SER A 440 10.06 -16.48 23.25
N LEU A 441 8.77 -16.27 22.96
CA LEU A 441 7.63 -16.40 23.89
C LEU A 441 6.44 -16.99 23.12
N GLY A 442 5.88 -18.09 23.61
CA GLY A 442 4.79 -18.77 22.93
C GLY A 442 5.19 -19.14 21.49
N GLY A 443 4.39 -18.72 20.51
CA GLY A 443 4.67 -18.91 19.08
C GLY A 443 5.52 -17.82 18.40
N ARG A 444 6.01 -16.82 19.15
CA ARG A 444 6.74 -15.67 18.57
C ARG A 444 8.24 -15.74 18.86
N SER A 445 9.06 -15.25 17.92
CA SER A 445 10.51 -15.15 18.08
C SER A 445 11.09 -13.89 17.43
N ALA A 446 12.22 -13.43 17.94
CA ALA A 446 12.94 -12.23 17.51
C ALA A 446 14.43 -12.43 17.73
N LYS A 447 15.23 -11.73 16.94
CA LYS A 447 16.68 -11.79 16.99
C LYS A 447 17.25 -10.41 17.32
N GLN A 448 18.30 -10.38 18.13
CA GLN A 448 19.08 -9.18 18.42
C GLN A 448 20.55 -9.48 18.21
N THR A 449 21.23 -8.65 17.42
CA THR A 449 22.68 -8.68 17.29
C THR A 449 23.29 -7.68 18.25
N ILE A 450 24.27 -8.11 19.04
CA ILE A 450 25.00 -7.32 20.01
C ILE A 450 26.48 -7.40 19.65
N ASN A 451 27.12 -6.26 19.47
CA ASN A 451 28.54 -6.19 19.11
C ASN A 451 29.35 -5.64 20.27
N TRP A 452 30.53 -6.21 20.50
CA TRP A 452 31.49 -5.73 21.48
C TRP A 452 32.90 -5.81 20.94
N GLN A 453 33.67 -4.75 21.12
CA GLN A 453 35.06 -4.67 20.73
C GLN A 453 35.91 -4.20 21.90
N GLY A 454 37.09 -4.80 22.04
CA GLY A 454 38.05 -4.43 23.08
C GLY A 454 39.20 -5.42 23.15
N SER A 455 39.99 -5.33 24.21
CA SER A 455 41.10 -6.25 24.45
C SER A 455 40.83 -7.14 25.67
N ILE A 456 41.31 -8.39 25.60
CA ILE A 456 41.32 -9.29 26.75
C ILE A 456 42.24 -8.69 27.81
N ARG A 457 41.76 -8.50 29.04
CA ARG A 457 42.53 -7.82 30.09
C ARG A 457 43.83 -8.56 30.36
N ARG A 458 44.94 -7.82 30.40
CA ARG A 458 46.21 -8.30 30.97
C ARG A 458 46.01 -8.46 32.47
N GLY A 459 46.17 -9.68 32.98
CA GLY A 459 46.18 -9.91 34.42
C GLY A 459 47.22 -9.00 35.07
N ILE A 460 46.86 -8.38 36.20
CA ILE A 460 47.81 -7.67 37.06
C ILE A 460 48.65 -8.71 37.80
#